data_AF-A0A1I1GLH7-F1
#
_entry.id   AF-A0A1I1GLH7-F1
#
_cell.length_a   1.000
_cell.length_b   1.000
_cell.length_c   1.000
_cell.angle_alpha   90.00
_cell.angle_beta   90.00
_cell.angle_gamma   90.00
#
_symmetry.space_group_name_H-M   'P 1'
#
loop_
_entity.id
_entity.type
_entity.pdbx_description
1 polymer ?
#
loop_
_entity_poly.entity_id
_entity_poly.type
_entity_poly.pdbx_seq_one_letter_code
_entity_poly.pdbx_strand_id
1 'polypeptide(L)'
;MTGRIMTDQKDDPLRPTQDKRGFYMLPQAPMEAGYYSYGKMDGKPDRGGYQYAHPIMMTAILRVGIEWQAIDKRRFGVGNISRADRFDDDEHKTHLEGLEVDVRALRKDGLHLPVRWGDKEYDQEATAKLIGLFHTFAPVMVVYFNDPKVPFVKPLIGHNDHFHVGLRG
;
A
#
# COMPACT_ATOMS: atom_id res chain seq x y z
N MET A 1 -37.05 -21.88 1.93
CA MET A 1 -36.37 -21.45 3.16
C MET A 1 -35.27 -20.49 2.76
N THR A 2 -35.46 -19.20 2.99
CA THR A 2 -34.50 -18.13 2.68
C THR A 2 -33.36 -18.15 3.69
N GLY A 3 -32.16 -18.51 3.23
CA GLY A 3 -30.94 -18.48 4.03
C GLY A 3 -30.58 -17.03 4.36
N ARG A 4 -30.65 -16.69 5.65
CA ARG A 4 -30.17 -15.42 6.21
C ARG A 4 -28.64 -15.43 6.08
N ILE A 5 -28.10 -14.61 5.18
CA ILE A 5 -26.67 -14.31 5.18
C ILE A 5 -26.41 -13.54 6.48
N MET A 6 -25.74 -14.19 7.43
CA MET A 6 -25.28 -13.51 8.64
C MET A 6 -24.15 -12.55 8.26
N THR A 7 -24.49 -11.30 7.94
CA THR A 7 -23.51 -10.20 7.94
C THR A 7 -23.38 -9.69 9.37
N ASP A 8 -22.90 -10.54 10.27
CA ASP A 8 -22.62 -10.16 11.66
C ASP A 8 -21.21 -9.55 11.76
N GLN A 9 -20.91 -8.62 10.84
CA GLN A 9 -19.72 -7.79 10.95
C GLN A 9 -20.02 -6.79 12.05
N LYS A 10 -19.63 -7.13 13.29
CA LYS A 10 -19.63 -6.18 14.40
C LYS A 10 -19.02 -4.87 13.92
N ASP A 11 -19.71 -3.76 14.15
CA ASP A 11 -19.14 -2.43 13.98
C ASP A 11 -17.76 -2.40 14.66
N ASP A 12 -16.71 -2.25 13.86
CA ASP A 12 -15.37 -2.00 14.36
C ASP A 12 -15.19 -0.48 14.32
N PRO A 13 -15.45 0.24 15.43
CA PRO A 13 -15.40 1.70 15.43
C PRO A 13 -13.99 2.24 15.17
N LEU A 14 -12.97 1.40 15.30
CA LEU A 14 -11.59 1.72 14.92
C LEU A 14 -11.33 1.50 13.42
N ARG A 15 -12.20 0.74 12.75
CA ARG A 15 -12.03 0.33 11.36
C ARG A 15 -13.32 0.47 10.52
N PRO A 16 -13.94 1.66 10.45
CA PRO A 16 -15.13 1.84 9.61
C PRO A 16 -14.79 1.66 8.12
N THR A 17 -15.76 1.25 7.29
CA THR A 17 -15.54 1.16 5.84
C THR A 17 -15.22 2.52 5.21
N GLN A 18 -15.81 3.59 5.77
CA GLN A 18 -15.54 4.98 5.40
C GLN A 18 -15.35 5.81 6.67
N ASP A 19 -14.32 6.66 6.71
CA ASP A 19 -14.05 7.53 7.85
C ASP A 19 -14.75 8.90 7.73
N LYS A 20 -14.55 9.76 8.74
CA LYS A 20 -15.15 11.10 8.80
C LYS A 20 -14.61 12.10 7.77
N ARG A 21 -13.47 11.80 7.14
CA ARG A 21 -12.90 12.59 6.03
C ARG A 21 -13.55 12.23 4.70
N GLY A 22 -14.34 11.16 4.67
CA GLY A 22 -14.92 10.58 3.47
C GLY A 22 -13.99 9.59 2.78
N PHE A 23 -12.86 9.22 3.39
CA PHE A 23 -11.92 8.25 2.83
C PHE A 23 -12.43 6.85 3.06
N TYR A 24 -12.25 6.00 2.06
CA TYR A 24 -12.62 4.60 2.13
C TYR A 24 -11.41 3.75 2.49
N MET A 25 -11.65 2.74 3.32
CA MET A 25 -10.68 1.67 3.51
C MET A 25 -10.44 0.97 2.17
N LEU A 26 -9.16 0.84 1.78
CA LEU A 26 -8.76 0.04 0.63
C LEU A 26 -9.36 -1.36 0.74
N PRO A 27 -9.94 -1.94 -0.33
CA PRO A 27 -10.46 -3.29 -0.26
C PRO A 27 -9.40 -4.28 0.26
N GLN A 28 -9.75 -5.00 1.33
CA GLN A 28 -8.82 -5.88 2.03
C GLN A 28 -8.69 -7.20 1.28
N ALA A 29 -7.51 -7.44 0.70
CA ALA A 29 -7.14 -8.68 0.01
C ALA A 29 -8.18 -9.20 -1.03
N PRO A 30 -8.55 -8.41 -2.06
CA PRO A 30 -9.41 -8.92 -3.12
C PRO A 30 -8.69 -10.06 -3.84
N MET A 31 -9.33 -11.23 -4.00
CA MET A 31 -8.68 -12.41 -4.62
C MET A 31 -8.15 -12.12 -6.03
N GLU A 32 -8.85 -11.28 -6.78
CA GLU A 32 -8.55 -10.95 -8.17
C GLU A 32 -7.73 -9.66 -8.35
N ALA A 33 -7.27 -9.02 -7.27
CA ALA A 33 -6.52 -7.77 -7.38
C ALA A 33 -5.01 -7.98 -7.48
N GLY A 34 -4.35 -7.12 -8.26
CA GLY A 34 -2.89 -7.06 -8.44
C GLY A 34 -2.10 -6.67 -7.19
N TYR A 35 -2.76 -6.38 -6.09
CA TYR A 35 -2.15 -6.04 -4.81
C TYR A 35 -2.72 -6.90 -3.68
N TYR A 36 -1.98 -7.04 -2.58
CA TYR A 36 -2.48 -7.52 -1.30
C TYR A 36 -2.17 -6.48 -0.21
N SER A 37 -2.97 -6.42 0.85
CA SER A 37 -2.69 -5.54 1.99
C SER A 37 -1.84 -6.25 3.05
N TYR A 38 -0.91 -5.53 3.65
CA TYR A 38 -0.14 -5.99 4.81
C TYR A 38 0.06 -4.84 5.79
N GLY A 39 0.48 -5.17 7.01
CA GLY A 39 0.81 -4.17 8.01
C GLY A 39 0.49 -4.66 9.41
N LYS A 40 0.92 -3.86 10.40
CA LYS A 40 0.55 -4.05 11.79
C LYS A 40 -0.02 -2.75 12.33
N MET A 41 -1.00 -2.89 13.22
CA MET A 41 -1.50 -1.83 14.08
C MET A 41 -1.39 -2.34 15.53
N ASP A 42 -0.71 -1.59 16.39
CA ASP A 42 -0.48 -1.95 17.80
C ASP A 42 0.14 -3.35 17.98
N GLY A 43 1.09 -3.69 17.11
CA GLY A 43 1.80 -4.98 17.11
C GLY A 43 1.00 -6.18 16.56
N LYS A 44 -0.26 -5.99 16.18
CA LYS A 44 -1.16 -7.03 15.62
C LYS A 44 -1.39 -6.80 14.13
N PRO A 45 -1.84 -7.81 13.35
CA PRO A 45 -2.24 -7.58 11.96
C PRO A 45 -3.21 -6.40 11.86
N ASP A 46 -2.92 -5.47 10.95
CA ASP A 46 -3.62 -4.18 10.85
C ASP A 46 -5.13 -4.32 10.60
N ARG A 47 -5.52 -5.29 9.77
CA ARG A 47 -6.92 -5.54 9.36
C ARG A 47 -7.59 -4.30 8.73
N GLY A 48 -6.82 -3.41 8.11
CA GLY A 48 -7.34 -2.24 7.43
C GLY A 48 -7.23 -0.92 8.21
N GLY A 49 -6.69 -0.93 9.42
CA GLY A 49 -6.55 0.27 10.26
C GLY A 49 -5.73 1.39 9.62
N TYR A 50 -4.69 1.08 8.84
CA TYR A 50 -3.87 2.06 8.10
C TYR A 50 -4.27 2.18 6.62
N GLN A 51 -5.43 1.70 6.20
CA GLN A 51 -5.76 1.54 4.78
C GLN A 51 -6.70 2.63 4.24
N TYR A 52 -6.81 3.78 4.92
CA TYR A 52 -7.72 4.86 4.51
C TYR A 52 -7.05 5.78 3.49
N ALA A 53 -7.51 5.69 2.24
CA ALA A 53 -6.91 6.43 1.14
C ALA A 53 -7.75 7.64 0.74
N HIS A 54 -7.09 8.75 0.46
CA HIS A 54 -7.66 9.82 -0.33
C HIS A 54 -8.13 9.26 -1.69
N PRO A 55 -9.22 9.75 -2.31
CA PRO A 55 -9.70 9.22 -3.59
C PRO A 55 -8.64 9.16 -4.71
N ILE A 56 -7.70 10.11 -4.73
CA ILE A 56 -6.56 10.11 -5.66
C ILE A 56 -5.66 8.89 -5.42
N MET A 57 -5.30 8.60 -4.16
CA MET A 57 -4.47 7.45 -3.81
C MET A 57 -5.21 6.12 -4.04
N MET A 58 -6.50 6.04 -3.68
CA MET A 58 -7.34 4.87 -3.98
C MET A 58 -7.32 4.58 -5.49
N THR A 59 -7.54 5.60 -6.31
CA THR A 59 -7.52 5.46 -7.77
C THR A 59 -6.14 5.02 -8.27
N ALA A 60 -5.07 5.60 -7.74
CA ALA A 60 -3.70 5.23 -8.09
C ALA A 60 -3.41 3.74 -7.79
N ILE A 61 -3.70 3.27 -6.57
CA ILE A 61 -3.45 1.88 -6.16
C ILE A 61 -4.26 0.90 -7.03
N LEU A 62 -5.54 1.17 -7.26
CA LEU A 62 -6.40 0.29 -8.07
C LEU A 62 -5.96 0.27 -9.54
N ARG A 63 -5.59 1.44 -10.10
CA ARG A 63 -5.10 1.53 -11.47
C ARG A 63 -3.77 0.80 -11.64
N VAL A 64 -2.82 1.02 -10.74
CA VAL A 64 -1.53 0.31 -10.73
C VAL A 64 -1.75 -1.19 -10.54
N GLY A 65 -2.69 -1.61 -9.69
CA GLY A 65 -3.13 -3.00 -9.53
C GLY A 65 -3.49 -3.67 -10.85
N ILE A 66 -4.36 -3.04 -11.64
CA ILE A 66 -4.81 -3.55 -12.94
C ILE A 66 -3.63 -3.64 -13.93
N GLU A 67 -2.84 -2.57 -14.03
CA GLU A 67 -1.74 -2.49 -15.00
C GLU A 67 -0.59 -3.45 -14.63
N TRP A 68 -0.37 -3.66 -13.34
CA TRP A 68 0.62 -4.63 -12.86
C TRP A 68 0.25 -6.06 -13.25
N GLN A 69 -1.02 -6.46 -13.09
CA GLN A 69 -1.48 -7.81 -13.47
C GLN A 69 -1.34 -8.12 -14.96
N ALA A 70 -1.32 -7.10 -15.81
CA ALA A 70 -1.11 -7.28 -17.24
C ALA A 70 0.33 -7.69 -17.58
N ILE A 71 1.30 -7.38 -16.71
CA ILE A 71 2.74 -7.56 -16.98
C ILE A 71 3.44 -8.51 -16.01
N ASP A 72 2.84 -8.79 -14.85
CA ASP A 72 3.40 -9.64 -13.82
C ASP A 72 2.31 -10.45 -13.10
N LYS A 73 2.58 -11.72 -12.80
CA LYS A 73 1.63 -12.61 -12.13
C LYS A 73 1.63 -12.45 -10.61
N ARG A 74 2.69 -11.85 -10.04
CA ARG A 74 2.81 -11.60 -8.61
C ARG A 74 1.89 -10.46 -8.21
N ARG A 75 1.49 -10.43 -6.94
CA ARG A 75 0.79 -9.27 -6.37
C ARG A 75 1.79 -8.40 -5.63
N PHE A 76 1.63 -7.08 -5.67
CA PHE A 76 2.45 -6.18 -4.85
C PHE A 76 1.81 -5.95 -3.47
N GLY A 77 2.64 -5.68 -2.46
CA GLY A 77 2.16 -5.46 -1.10
C GLY A 77 1.87 -3.98 -0.85
N VAL A 78 0.63 -3.64 -0.52
CA VAL A 78 0.24 -2.30 -0.03
C VAL A 78 0.31 -2.30 1.50
N GLY A 79 1.15 -1.43 2.02
CA GLY A 79 1.36 -1.16 3.44
C GLY A 79 0.56 0.04 3.91
N ASN A 80 1.12 0.84 4.82
CA ASN A 80 0.41 1.93 5.48
C ASN A 80 0.04 3.05 4.50
N ILE A 81 -1.15 3.64 4.67
CA ILE A 81 -1.69 4.78 3.89
C ILE A 81 -2.09 5.92 4.83
N SER A 82 -3.10 5.68 5.66
CA SER A 82 -3.47 6.54 6.79
C SER A 82 -4.47 5.83 7.70
N ARG A 83 -4.61 6.31 8.93
CA ARG A 83 -5.64 5.84 9.87
C ARG A 83 -6.88 6.71 9.86
N ALA A 84 -8.05 6.10 10.11
CA ALA A 84 -9.33 6.81 10.23
C ALA A 84 -9.33 7.91 11.32
N ASP A 85 -8.53 7.73 12.37
CA ASP A 85 -8.40 8.66 13.49
C ASP A 85 -7.26 9.68 13.32
N ARG A 86 -6.56 9.68 12.16
CA ARG A 86 -5.41 10.56 11.88
C ARG A 86 -4.30 10.46 12.94
N PHE A 87 -4.11 9.30 13.54
CA PHE A 87 -3.07 9.12 14.53
C PHE A 87 -1.67 9.32 13.94
N ASP A 88 -0.88 10.16 14.57
CA ASP A 88 0.53 10.37 14.30
C ASP A 88 1.36 9.65 15.38
N ASP A 89 2.17 8.67 14.97
CA ASP A 89 3.00 7.84 15.84
C ASP A 89 4.49 8.15 15.72
N ASP A 90 4.84 9.35 15.22
CA ASP A 90 6.18 9.81 14.87
C ASP A 90 6.90 9.04 13.75
N GLU A 91 6.63 7.75 13.57
CA GLU A 91 7.18 6.92 12.49
C GLU A 91 6.45 7.17 11.16
N HIS A 92 5.15 7.49 11.20
CA HIS A 92 4.29 7.66 10.04
C HIS A 92 3.76 9.09 9.86
N LYS A 93 4.55 10.12 10.22
CA LYS A 93 4.16 11.54 10.21
C LYS A 93 3.51 12.04 8.92
N THR A 94 3.85 11.46 7.78
CA THR A 94 3.28 11.86 6.49
C THR A 94 1.98 11.13 6.17
N HIS A 95 1.70 9.96 6.75
CA HIS A 95 0.54 9.11 6.47
C HIS A 95 -0.75 9.58 7.17
N LEU A 96 -1.03 10.88 7.10
CA LEU A 96 -2.17 11.51 7.79
C LEU A 96 -3.29 11.91 6.83
N GLU A 97 -2.97 12.19 5.58
CA GLU A 97 -3.95 12.69 4.59
C GLU A 97 -4.36 11.64 3.56
N GLY A 98 -3.84 10.42 3.68
CA GLY A 98 -4.12 9.33 2.75
C GLY A 98 -3.66 9.60 1.32
N LEU A 99 -2.70 10.51 1.14
CA LEU A 99 -2.02 10.82 -0.12
C LEU A 99 -0.63 10.15 -0.20
N GLU A 100 -0.30 9.38 0.82
CA GLU A 100 0.94 8.67 1.03
C GLU A 100 0.66 7.17 1.14
N VAL A 101 1.57 6.33 0.64
CA VAL A 101 1.47 4.89 0.78
C VAL A 101 2.85 4.25 0.82
N ASP A 102 3.03 3.28 1.72
CA ASP A 102 4.19 2.40 1.72
C ASP A 102 3.88 1.15 0.90
N VAL A 103 4.78 0.77 0.00
CA VAL A 103 4.61 -0.39 -0.88
C VAL A 103 5.84 -1.28 -0.76
N ARG A 104 5.60 -2.57 -0.58
CA ARG A 104 6.69 -3.53 -0.39
C ARG A 104 7.53 -3.69 -1.66
N ALA A 105 8.84 -3.78 -1.49
CA ALA A 105 9.74 -4.20 -2.57
C ALA A 105 9.40 -5.63 -3.04
N LEU A 106 9.60 -5.92 -4.32
CA LEU A 106 9.22 -7.20 -4.90
C LEU A 106 10.27 -8.26 -4.61
N ARG A 107 9.80 -9.50 -4.38
CA ARG A 107 10.62 -10.68 -4.26
C ARG A 107 10.60 -11.49 -5.55
N LYS A 108 11.75 -12.08 -5.91
CA LYS A 108 11.91 -13.00 -7.04
C LYS A 108 11.03 -14.25 -6.91
N ASP A 109 10.88 -14.75 -5.69
CA ASP A 109 10.07 -15.94 -5.38
C ASP A 109 8.55 -15.69 -5.33
N GLY A 110 8.12 -14.42 -5.42
CA GLY A 110 6.71 -14.04 -5.39
C GLY A 110 6.01 -14.23 -4.03
N LEU A 111 6.75 -14.58 -2.97
CA LEU A 111 6.15 -14.73 -1.65
C LEU A 111 5.76 -13.37 -1.05
N HIS A 112 4.68 -13.33 -0.28
CA HIS A 112 4.20 -12.12 0.40
C HIS A 112 4.98 -11.83 1.71
N LEU A 113 6.32 -11.89 1.64
CA LEU A 113 7.26 -11.72 2.76
C LEU A 113 8.09 -10.43 2.61
N PRO A 114 8.60 -9.83 3.70
CA PRO A 114 9.46 -8.66 3.60
C PRO A 114 10.75 -9.00 2.85
N VAL A 115 11.35 -7.99 2.22
CA VAL A 115 12.65 -8.11 1.54
C VAL A 115 13.31 -6.74 1.53
N ARG A 116 14.62 -6.69 1.78
CA ARG A 116 15.43 -5.47 1.66
C ARG A 116 16.09 -5.43 0.28
N TRP A 117 16.38 -4.23 -0.24
CA TRP A 117 17.00 -4.10 -1.58
C TRP A 117 18.38 -4.78 -1.71
N GLY A 118 19.07 -5.01 -0.59
CA GLY A 118 20.35 -5.74 -0.57
C GLY A 118 20.21 -7.27 -0.51
N ASP A 119 19.00 -7.78 -0.30
CA ASP A 119 18.77 -9.21 -0.14
C ASP A 119 18.83 -9.94 -1.49
N LYS A 120 19.30 -11.20 -1.49
CA LYS A 120 19.36 -12.04 -2.70
C LYS A 120 18.00 -12.19 -3.38
N GLU A 121 16.94 -12.27 -2.57
CA GLU A 121 15.57 -12.51 -3.04
C GLU A 121 14.90 -11.25 -3.59
N TYR A 122 15.49 -10.06 -3.46
CA TYR A 122 14.95 -8.82 -3.99
C TYR A 122 14.99 -8.80 -5.53
N ASP A 123 13.86 -8.43 -6.11
CA ASP A 123 13.69 -8.21 -7.55
C ASP A 123 13.72 -6.71 -7.86
N GLN A 124 14.93 -6.24 -8.19
CA GLN A 124 15.19 -4.85 -8.54
C GLN A 124 14.40 -4.40 -9.78
N GLU A 125 14.35 -5.22 -10.83
CA GLU A 125 13.72 -4.85 -12.09
C GLU A 125 12.21 -4.73 -11.92
N ALA A 126 11.59 -5.70 -11.23
CA ALA A 126 10.16 -5.65 -10.93
C ALA A 126 9.78 -4.47 -10.05
N THR A 127 10.60 -4.17 -9.03
CA THR A 127 10.37 -3.01 -8.16
C THR A 127 10.46 -1.70 -8.94
N ALA A 128 11.45 -1.55 -9.83
CA ALA A 128 11.56 -0.39 -10.70
C ALA A 128 10.37 -0.25 -11.66
N LYS A 129 9.88 -1.34 -12.24
CA LYS A 129 8.67 -1.32 -13.09
C LYS A 129 7.44 -0.87 -12.31
N LEU A 130 7.24 -1.40 -11.10
CA LEU A 130 6.11 -1.04 -10.26
C LEU A 130 6.13 0.46 -9.88
N ILE A 131 7.30 0.99 -9.51
CA ILE A 131 7.47 2.44 -9.25
C ILE A 131 7.18 3.25 -10.53
N GLY A 132 7.60 2.76 -11.69
CA GLY A 132 7.27 3.35 -12.99
C GLY A 132 5.77 3.43 -13.26
N LEU A 133 4.99 2.41 -12.87
CA LEU A 133 3.52 2.43 -12.99
C LEU A 133 2.90 3.53 -12.12
N PHE A 134 3.37 3.72 -10.87
CA PHE A 134 2.91 4.84 -10.05
C PHE A 134 3.21 6.19 -10.72
N HIS A 135 4.42 6.40 -11.23
CA HIS A 135 4.77 7.63 -11.96
C HIS A 135 3.94 7.85 -13.24
N THR A 136 3.55 6.78 -13.91
CA THR A 136 2.78 6.85 -15.17
C THR A 136 1.32 7.19 -14.91
N PHE A 137 0.74 6.66 -13.83
CA PHE A 137 -0.72 6.67 -13.61
C PHE A 137 -1.17 7.51 -12.42
N ALA A 138 -0.26 8.13 -11.68
CA ALA A 138 -0.59 8.96 -10.52
C ALA A 138 0.21 10.27 -10.50
N PRO A 139 -0.30 11.33 -9.85
CA PRO A 139 0.40 12.61 -9.72
C PRO A 139 1.49 12.53 -8.64
N VAL A 140 2.52 11.71 -8.88
CA VAL A 140 3.60 11.45 -7.92
C VAL A 140 4.40 12.73 -7.63
N MET A 141 4.51 13.06 -6.34
CA MET A 141 5.36 14.13 -5.80
C MET A 141 6.73 13.62 -5.42
N VAL A 142 6.78 12.46 -4.78
CA VAL A 142 8.01 11.87 -4.27
C VAL A 142 7.88 10.35 -4.18
N VAL A 143 8.98 9.66 -4.43
CA VAL A 143 9.16 8.26 -4.04
C VAL A 143 10.38 8.18 -3.14
N TYR A 144 10.24 7.66 -1.92
CA TYR A 144 11.40 7.36 -1.08
C TYR A 144 11.75 5.87 -1.14
N PHE A 145 12.98 5.56 -1.53
CA PHE A 145 13.51 4.20 -1.56
C PHE A 145 15.04 4.24 -1.64
N ASN A 146 15.69 3.30 -0.96
CA ASN A 146 17.15 3.33 -0.79
C ASN A 146 17.95 2.53 -1.81
N ASP A 147 17.31 1.84 -2.75
CA ASP A 147 18.04 1.22 -3.86
C ASP A 147 18.53 2.29 -4.85
N PRO A 148 19.84 2.57 -4.95
CA PRO A 148 20.36 3.62 -5.81
C PRO A 148 20.24 3.31 -7.30
N LYS A 149 19.88 2.07 -7.68
CA LYS A 149 19.75 1.65 -9.07
C LYS A 149 18.33 1.81 -9.62
N VAL A 150 17.36 2.10 -8.76
CA VAL A 150 15.96 2.30 -9.18
C VAL A 150 15.76 3.76 -9.57
N PRO A 151 15.17 4.05 -10.75
CA PRO A 151 14.92 5.43 -11.17
C PRO A 151 13.81 6.10 -10.35
N PHE A 152 13.80 7.44 -10.33
CA PHE A 152 12.77 8.30 -9.71
C PHE A 152 12.68 8.28 -8.17
N VAL A 153 13.60 7.60 -7.48
CA VAL A 153 13.58 7.50 -6.02
C VAL A 153 14.52 8.53 -5.37
N LYS A 154 14.18 8.93 -4.15
CA LYS A 154 15.06 9.66 -3.23
C LYS A 154 15.39 8.77 -2.03
N PRO A 155 16.66 8.66 -1.62
CA PRO A 155 16.99 7.90 -0.43
C PRO A 155 16.45 8.61 0.83
N LEU A 156 15.96 7.82 1.77
CA LEU A 156 15.51 8.27 3.10
C LEU A 156 15.72 7.14 4.12
N ILE A 157 16.17 7.50 5.32
CA ILE A 157 16.36 6.54 6.42
C ILE A 157 15.05 5.74 6.62
N GLY A 158 15.17 4.43 6.82
CA GLY A 158 14.03 3.51 6.99
C GLY A 158 13.54 2.82 5.70
N HIS A 159 13.85 3.33 4.51
CA HIS A 159 13.25 2.87 3.25
C HIS A 159 14.05 1.79 2.51
N ASN A 160 14.49 0.77 3.26
CA ASN A 160 15.28 -0.33 2.69
C ASN A 160 14.45 -1.52 2.23
N ASP A 161 13.23 -1.69 2.74
CA ASP A 161 12.36 -2.86 2.51
C ASP A 161 10.97 -2.53 1.92
N HIS A 162 10.71 -1.24 1.74
CA HIS A 162 9.53 -0.70 1.08
C HIS A 162 9.90 0.62 0.41
N PHE A 163 9.13 1.01 -0.60
CA PHE A 163 9.17 2.36 -1.14
C PHE A 163 7.93 3.12 -0.70
N HIS A 164 8.13 4.38 -0.33
CA HIS A 164 7.05 5.30 0.01
C HIS A 164 6.67 6.10 -1.23
N VAL A 165 5.37 6.24 -1.52
CA VAL A 165 4.86 7.08 -2.61
C VAL A 165 4.01 8.19 -2.02
N GLY A 166 4.39 9.45 -2.28
CA GLY A 166 3.57 10.62 -1.97
C GLY A 166 2.97 11.23 -3.23
N LEU A 167 1.69 11.54 -3.21
CA LEU A 167 0.95 12.12 -4.33
C LEU A 167 0.61 13.60 -4.09
N ARG A 168 0.39 14.33 -5.19
CA ARG A 168 -0.21 15.68 -5.13
C ARG A 168 -1.73 15.55 -5.01
N GLY A 169 -2.28 16.15 -3.96
CA GLY A 169 -3.72 16.28 -3.70
C GLY A 169 -4.27 17.65 -4.05
#